data_AF-A0A359LWT0-F1
#
_entry.id   AF-A0A359LWT0-F1
#
_cell.length_a   1.000
_cell.length_b   1.000
_cell.length_c   1.000
_cell.angle_alpha   90.00
_cell.angle_beta   90.00
_cell.angle_gamma   90.00
#
_symmetry.space_group_name_H-M   'P 1'
#
loop_
_entity.id
_entity.type
_entity.pdbx_description
1 polymer ?
#
loop_
_entity_poly.entity_id
_entity_poly.type
_entity_poly.pdbx_seq_one_letter_code
_entity_poly.pdbx_strand_id
1 'polypeptide(L)' 'VRDLIDGTLFAVLAKATGRQPGNLSRTLKTMSRYGLVDLRRERNHVRLVVKASEFRILAAA' A
#
# COMPACT_ATOMS: atom_id res chain seq x y z
N VAL A 1 -17.18 1.13 3.01
CA VAL A 1 -15.81 1.47 2.55
C VAL A 1 -14.86 0.27 2.69
N ARG A 2 -15.29 -0.97 2.37
CA ARG A 2 -14.53 -2.19 2.71
C ARG A 2 -14.02 -3.04 1.54
N ASP A 3 -14.38 -2.71 0.29
CA ASP A 3 -14.11 -3.61 -0.85
C ASP A 3 -13.33 -2.98 -2.03
N LEU A 4 -12.54 -1.93 -1.80
CA LEU A 4 -11.85 -1.24 -2.91
C LEU A 4 -10.45 -1.81 -3.19
N ILE A 5 -10.26 -3.12 -3.36
CA ILE A 5 -8.91 -3.61 -3.69
C ILE A 5 -8.91 -4.85 -4.60
N ASP A 6 -9.63 -4.77 -5.72
CA ASP A 6 -9.51 -5.72 -6.83
C ASP A 6 -8.60 -5.16 -7.92
N GLY A 7 -7.51 -5.87 -8.24
CA GLY A 7 -6.78 -5.92 -9.53
C GLY A 7 -6.15 -4.65 -10.14
N THR A 8 -6.79 -3.49 -10.02
CA THR A 8 -6.53 -2.22 -10.74
C THR A 8 -5.88 -1.15 -9.85
N LEU A 9 -5.51 -1.54 -8.63
CA LEU A 9 -5.20 -0.62 -7.53
C LEU A 9 -4.00 0.31 -7.80
N PHE A 10 -2.98 -0.16 -8.51
CA PHE A 10 -1.76 0.62 -8.74
C PHE A 10 -1.99 1.84 -9.65
N ALA A 11 -2.70 1.66 -10.75
CA ALA A 11 -3.04 2.74 -11.66
C ALA A 11 -4.04 3.70 -11.02
N VAL A 12 -5.00 3.18 -10.26
CA VAL A 12 -6.01 3.98 -9.55
C VAL A 12 -5.37 4.82 -8.45
N LEU A 13 -4.50 4.24 -7.61
CA LEU A 13 -3.78 4.97 -6.57
C LEU A 13 -2.74 5.93 -7.17
N ALA A 14 -2.04 5.54 -8.24
CA ALA A 14 -1.13 6.45 -8.94
C ALA A 14 -1.89 7.67 -9.50
N LYS A 15 -3.08 7.46 -10.06
CA LYS A 15 -3.96 8.53 -10.56
C LYS A 15 -4.53 9.38 -9.42
N ALA A 16 -4.94 8.76 -8.31
CA ALA A 16 -5.49 9.44 -7.14
C ALA A 16 -4.43 10.23 -6.34
N THR A 17 -3.17 9.76 -6.32
CA THR A 17 -2.06 10.41 -5.61
C THR A 17 -1.18 11.27 -6.53
N GLY A 18 -1.43 11.29 -7.84
CA GLY A 18 -0.65 12.02 -8.85
C GLY A 18 0.79 11.54 -9.01
N ARG A 19 1.14 10.35 -8.52
CA ARG A 19 2.52 9.84 -8.47
C ARG A 19 2.79 8.84 -9.60
N GLN A 20 4.02 8.84 -10.12
CA GLN A 20 4.45 7.82 -11.07
C GLN A 20 4.35 6.40 -10.46
N PRO A 21 3.83 5.40 -11.21
CA PRO A 21 3.59 4.05 -10.70
C PRO A 21 4.81 3.36 -10.08
N GLY A 22 6.01 3.63 -10.61
CA GLY A 22 7.28 3.09 -10.07
C GLY A 22 7.60 3.57 -8.65
N ASN A 23 7.20 4.80 -8.29
CA ASN A 23 7.39 5.34 -6.95
C ASN A 23 6.40 4.76 -5.94
N LEU A 24 5.16 4.54 -6.37
CA LEU A 24 4.14 3.91 -5.53
C LEU A 24 4.56 2.48 -5.12
N SER A 25 5.24 1.76 -6.01
CA SER A 25 5.68 0.39 -5.72
C SER A 25 6.74 0.32 -4.63
N ARG A 26 7.66 1.29 -4.61
CA ARG A 26 8.63 1.44 -3.53
C ARG A 26 7.93 1.83 -2.22
N THR A 27 7.02 2.80 -2.26
CA THR A 27 6.25 3.21 -1.08
C THR A 27 5.48 2.04 -0.45
N LEU A 28 4.76 1.25 -1.25
CA LEU A 28 3.98 0.13 -0.73
C LEU A 28 4.87 -0.98 -0.13
N LYS A 29 6.04 -1.24 -0.72
CA LYS A 29 7.03 -2.15 -0.12
C LYS A 29 7.54 -1.62 1.21
N THR A 30 7.81 -0.33 1.34
CA THR A 30 8.21 0.30 2.61
C THR A 30 7.08 0.21 3.65
N MET A 31 5.85 0.55 3.27
CA MET A 31 4.69 0.42 4.17
C MET A 31 4.49 -1.01 4.64
N SER A 32 4.75 -1.99 3.77
CA SER A 32 4.68 -3.40 4.14
C SER A 32 5.79 -3.81 5.10
N ARG A 33 7.02 -3.32 4.90
CA ARG A 33 8.12 -3.51 5.87
C ARG A 33 7.82 -2.93 7.24
N TYR A 34 7.09 -1.83 7.31
CA TYR A 34 6.64 -1.23 8.57
C TYR A 34 5.41 -1.92 9.16
N GLY A 35 4.87 -2.96 8.51
CA GLY A 35 3.70 -3.68 8.99
C GLY A 35 2.37 -2.92 8.83
N LEU A 36 2.37 -1.83 8.06
CA LEU A 36 1.15 -1.01 7.85
C LEU A 36 0.20 -1.68 6.84
N VAL A 37 0.74 -2.45 5.90
CA VAL A 37 -0.02 -3.15 4.84
C VAL A 37 0.57 -4.52 4.52
N ASP A 38 -0.26 -5.48 4.14
CA ASP A 38 0.16 -6.72 3.49
C ASP A 38 0.02 -6.59 1.97
N LEU A 39 1.00 -7.14 1.25
CA LEU A 39 0.92 -7.34 -0.21
C LEU A 39 0.75 -8.84 -0.47
N ARG A 40 -0.48 -9.28 -0.73
CA ARG A 40 -0.78 -10.69 -1.01
C ARG A 40 -0.82 -10.93 -2.51
N ARG A 41 -0.09 -11.94 -2.97
CA ARG A 41 -0.19 -12.40 -4.35
C ARG A 41 -1.40 -13.31 -4.48
N GLU A 42 -2.35 -12.91 -5.30
CA GLU A 42 -3.55 -13.68 -5.63
C GLU A 42 -3.58 -13.88 -7.14
N ARG A 43 -3.29 -15.11 -7.58
CA ARG A 43 -3.12 -15.46 -9.00
C ARG A 43 -2.11 -14.54 -9.69
N ASN A 44 -2.59 -13.63 -10.53
CA ASN A 44 -1.79 -12.68 -11.31
C ASN A 44 -1.83 -11.24 -10.77
N HIS A 45 -2.51 -11.01 -9.64
CA HIS A 45 -2.66 -9.68 -9.06
C HIS A 45 -2.05 -9.61 -7.67
N VAL A 46 -1.66 -8.38 -7.29
CA VAL A 46 -1.27 -8.07 -5.91
C VAL A 46 -2.46 -7.41 -5.25
N ARG A 47 -3.01 -8.09 -4.24
CA ARG A 47 -4.02 -7.54 -3.36
C ARG A 47 -3.33 -6.86 -2.18
N LEU A 48 -3.69 -5.61 -1.96
CA LEU A 48 -3.24 -4.86 -0.79
C LEU A 48 -4.22 -5.10 0.36
N VAL A 49 -3.73 -5.30 1.58
CA VAL A 49 -4.59 -5.42 2.77
C VAL A 49 -4.05 -4.47 3.83
N VAL A 50 -4.86 -3.49 4.25
CA VAL A 50 -4.47 -2.52 5.28
C VAL A 50 -4.46 -3.21 6.65
N LYS A 51 -3.36 -3.04 7.39
CA LYS A 51 -3.17 -3.59 8.74
C LYS A 51 -3.23 -2.52 9.81
N ALA A 52 -2.71 -1.33 9.51
CA ALA A 52 -2.76 -0.18 10.40
C ALA A 52 -2.99 1.10 9.60
N SER A 53 -3.93 1.92 10.07
CA SER A 53 -4.18 3.28 9.56
C SER A 53 -3.47 4.36 10.38
N GLU A 54 -2.97 3.99 11.56
CA GLU A 54 -2.38 4.90 12.53
C GLU A 54 -1.07 4.31 13.05
N PHE A 55 -0.11 5.19 13.33
CA PHE A 55 1.17 4.83 13.92
C PHE A 55 1.70 5.98 14.77
N ARG A 56 2.53 5.64 15.75
CA ARG A 56 3.25 6.62 16.58
C ARG A 56 4.74 6.46 16.35
N ILE A 57 5.41 7.57 16.07
CA ILE A 57 6.87 7.61 16.00
C ILE A 57 7.39 7.89 17.41
N LEU A 58 8.28 7.03 17.91
CA LEU A 58 9.00 7.25 19.15
C LEU A 58 10.45 7.59 18.79
N ALA A 59 10.88 8.80 19.12
CA ALA A 59 12.29 9.20 19.01
C ALA A 59 12.93 9.05 20.39
N ALA A 60 14.02 8.30 20.49
CA ALA A 60 14.87 8.34 21.67
C ALA A 60 15.71 9.63 21.61
N ALA A 61 15.80 10.32 22.75
CA ALA A 61 16.62 11.52 22.92
C ALA A 61 18.11 11.17 23.03
#